data_AF-A0A132AJ87-F1
#
_entry.id   AF-A0A132AJ87-F1
#
_cell.length_a   1.000
_cell.length_b   1.000
_cell.length_c   1.000
_cell.angle_alpha   90.00
_cell.angle_beta   90.00
_cell.angle_gamma   90.00
#
_symmetry.space_group_name_H-M   'P 1'
#
loop_
_entity.id
_entity.type
_entity.pdbx_description
1 polymer ?
#
loop_
_entity_poly.entity_id
_entity_poly.type
_entity_poly.pdbx_seq_one_letter_code
_entity_poly.pdbx_strand_id
1 'polypeptide(L)'
;MFNGYFFETFGEKILSNKFKIGEKILILIDPPFGGLIECLANSLQQITRNYLNDHQIHWALFFPYFNEHWITRTFVEQKFKPADFMVTYRNHTKFASHKKHQSPIRIFTDLNLLNFVGIDPANYKWCSECSRTTFANNRHCFECDDCPGRDATKGLRHCTRCDRCVKSTWNHCEKCSTCHHYNNYD
;
A
#
# COMPACT_ATOMS: atom_id res chain seq x y z
N MET A 1 -18.33 -7.70 2.14
CA MET A 1 -16.96 -7.23 1.82
C MET A 1 -16.11 -8.30 1.14
N PHE A 2 -16.04 -9.55 1.64
CA PHE A 2 -15.23 -10.62 1.01
C PHE A 2 -16.01 -11.52 0.03
N ASN A 3 -17.33 -11.40 -0.02
CA ASN A 3 -18.21 -12.20 -0.88
C ASN A 3 -19.20 -11.36 -1.71
N GLY A 4 -19.00 -10.04 -1.78
CA GLY A 4 -19.91 -9.14 -2.53
C GLY A 4 -21.38 -9.12 -2.08
N TYR A 5 -21.73 -9.69 -0.94
CA TYR A 5 -23.13 -9.88 -0.54
C TYR A 5 -23.78 -8.61 0.03
N PHE A 6 -24.99 -8.30 -0.45
CA PHE A 6 -25.88 -7.29 0.12
C PHE A 6 -26.91 -7.98 1.03
N PHE A 7 -26.91 -7.65 2.32
CA PHE A 7 -27.87 -8.21 3.28
C PHE A 7 -29.30 -7.70 3.06
N GLU A 8 -29.43 -6.48 2.56
CA GLU A 8 -30.72 -5.86 2.25
C GLU A 8 -31.02 -5.95 0.76
N THR A 9 -32.24 -6.36 0.43
CA THR A 9 -32.69 -6.56 -0.96
C THR A 9 -32.70 -5.28 -1.81
N PHE A 10 -32.68 -4.11 -1.17
CA PHE A 10 -32.63 -2.82 -1.84
C PHE A 10 -31.23 -2.20 -1.88
N GLY A 11 -30.22 -2.82 -1.25
CA GLY A 11 -28.86 -2.27 -1.15
C GLY A 11 -28.20 -2.02 -2.50
N GLU A 12 -28.39 -2.95 -3.44
CA GLU A 12 -27.90 -2.84 -4.82
C GLU A 12 -28.49 -1.61 -5.53
N LYS A 13 -29.82 -1.42 -5.43
CA LYS A 13 -30.52 -0.26 -6.00
C LYS A 13 -30.06 1.05 -5.41
N ILE A 14 -29.80 1.09 -4.10
CA ILE A 14 -29.25 2.29 -3.45
C ILE A 14 -27.89 2.63 -4.06
N LEU A 15 -27.00 1.64 -4.22
CA LEU A 15 -25.66 1.88 -4.75
C LEU A 15 -25.71 2.35 -6.21
N SER A 16 -26.45 1.67 -7.08
CA SER A 16 -26.59 2.03 -8.50
C SER A 16 -27.17 3.43 -8.72
N ASN A 17 -28.10 3.85 -7.87
CA ASN A 17 -28.78 5.14 -8.03
C ASN A 17 -28.12 6.27 -7.22
N LYS A 18 -27.02 5.99 -6.51
CA LYS A 18 -26.41 6.96 -5.60
C LYS A 18 -25.71 8.10 -6.34
N PHE A 19 -25.17 7.80 -7.51
CA PHE A 19 -24.25 8.65 -8.26
C PHE A 19 -24.84 9.03 -9.62
N LYS A 20 -24.47 10.19 -10.12
CA LYS A 20 -24.81 10.58 -11.49
C LYS A 20 -23.84 9.91 -12.47
N ILE A 21 -24.35 9.46 -13.61
CA ILE A 21 -23.55 8.86 -14.69
C ILE A 21 -22.35 9.75 -15.02
N GLY A 22 -21.16 9.15 -15.12
CA GLY A 22 -19.91 9.86 -15.42
C GLY A 22 -19.25 10.55 -14.23
N GLU A 23 -19.81 10.49 -13.01
CA GLU A 23 -19.13 11.00 -11.82
C GLU A 23 -17.81 10.26 -11.55
N LYS A 24 -16.84 10.98 -10.99
CA LYS A 24 -15.58 10.41 -10.50
C LYS A 24 -15.77 9.95 -9.07
N ILE A 25 -15.48 8.68 -8.79
CA ILE A 25 -15.71 8.07 -7.49
C ILE A 25 -14.38 7.58 -6.93
N LEU A 26 -14.09 7.94 -5.69
CA LEU A 26 -12.97 7.38 -4.92
C LEU A 26 -13.52 6.42 -3.86
N ILE A 27 -13.17 5.14 -3.96
CA ILE A 27 -13.56 4.12 -3.00
C ILE A 27 -12.46 4.00 -1.93
N LEU A 28 -12.79 4.34 -0.69
CA LEU A 28 -11.91 4.22 0.47
C LEU A 28 -12.17 2.88 1.19
N ILE A 29 -11.14 2.06 1.39
CA ILE A 29 -11.28 0.69 1.89
C ILE A 29 -10.30 0.43 3.02
N ASP A 30 -10.81 0.20 4.22
CA ASP A 30 -10.03 -0.14 5.42
C ASP A 30 -10.51 -1.49 5.98
N PRO A 31 -10.09 -2.61 5.35
CA PRO A 31 -10.61 -3.94 5.65
C PRO A 31 -9.87 -4.57 6.86
N PRO A 32 -10.44 -5.58 7.53
CA PRO A 32 -9.69 -6.40 8.47
C PRO A 32 -8.47 -7.03 7.79
N PHE A 33 -7.27 -6.78 8.32
CA PHE A 33 -6.00 -7.17 7.67
C PHE A 33 -5.75 -8.67 7.63
N GLY A 34 -6.45 -9.46 8.45
CA GLY A 34 -6.35 -10.92 8.47
C GLY A 34 -7.21 -11.63 7.41
N GLY A 35 -8.01 -10.88 6.63
CA GLY A 35 -8.83 -11.45 5.57
C GLY A 35 -8.05 -11.70 4.27
N LEU A 36 -8.62 -12.54 3.40
CA LEU A 36 -8.04 -12.85 2.10
C LEU A 36 -8.16 -11.66 1.15
N ILE A 37 -7.02 -11.15 0.67
CA ILE A 37 -6.95 -9.96 -0.18
C ILE A 37 -7.60 -10.22 -1.54
N GLU A 38 -7.52 -11.44 -2.05
CA GLU A 38 -8.12 -11.87 -3.31
C GLU A 38 -9.65 -11.87 -3.23
N CYS A 39 -10.23 -12.30 -2.11
CA CYS A 39 -11.67 -12.26 -1.89
C CYS A 39 -12.20 -10.82 -1.81
N LEU A 40 -11.43 -9.93 -1.17
CA LEU A 40 -11.71 -8.50 -1.16
C LEU A 40 -11.68 -7.94 -2.58
N ALA A 41 -10.59 -8.18 -3.32
CA ALA A 41 -10.44 -7.70 -4.69
C ALA A 41 -11.57 -8.17 -5.60
N ASN A 42 -11.93 -9.45 -5.54
CA ASN A 42 -13.05 -10.01 -6.29
C ASN A 42 -14.37 -9.30 -5.97
N SER A 43 -14.67 -9.06 -4.69
CA SER A 43 -15.89 -8.36 -4.28
C SER A 43 -15.93 -6.92 -4.77
N LEU A 44 -14.79 -6.23 -4.68
CA LEU A 44 -14.65 -4.85 -5.14
C LEU A 44 -14.81 -4.73 -6.67
N GLN A 45 -14.20 -5.64 -7.42
CA GLN A 45 -14.35 -5.71 -8.87
C GLN A 45 -15.78 -6.05 -9.28
N GLN A 46 -16.46 -6.96 -8.58
CA GLN A 46 -17.88 -7.23 -8.82
C GLN A 46 -18.74 -6.00 -8.57
N ILE A 47 -18.54 -5.30 -7.46
CA ILE A 47 -19.30 -4.09 -7.13
C ILE A 47 -19.12 -3.01 -8.21
N THR A 48 -17.88 -2.78 -8.64
CA THR A 48 -17.60 -1.76 -9.66
C THR A 48 -18.11 -2.15 -11.04
N ARG A 49 -17.97 -3.42 -11.43
CA ARG A 49 -18.48 -3.92 -12.71
C ARG A 49 -20.01 -3.90 -12.78
N ASN A 50 -20.69 -4.26 -11.70
CA ASN A 50 -22.14 -4.46 -11.74
C ASN A 50 -22.93 -3.18 -11.45
N TYR A 51 -22.36 -2.27 -10.65
CA TYR A 51 -23.12 -1.13 -10.13
C TYR A 51 -22.48 0.22 -10.42
N LEU A 52 -21.21 0.28 -10.81
CA LEU A 52 -20.47 1.53 -11.00
C LEU A 52 -19.71 1.58 -12.34
N ASN A 53 -20.12 0.80 -13.34
CA ASN A 53 -19.43 0.66 -14.63
C ASN A 53 -19.47 1.93 -15.49
N ASP A 54 -20.45 2.80 -15.27
CA ASP A 54 -20.60 4.07 -16.00
C ASP A 54 -19.85 5.25 -15.36
N HIS A 55 -18.91 4.95 -14.46
CA HIS A 55 -18.17 5.94 -13.66
C HIS A 55 -16.66 5.76 -13.78
N GLN A 56 -15.93 6.85 -13.55
CA GLN A 56 -14.49 6.78 -13.39
C GLN A 56 -14.17 6.42 -11.92
N ILE A 57 -13.69 5.20 -11.70
CA ILE A 57 -13.40 4.69 -10.36
C ILE A 57 -11.91 4.78 -10.04
N HIS A 58 -11.63 5.31 -8.86
CA HIS A 58 -10.33 5.24 -8.20
C HIS A 58 -10.45 4.58 -6.83
N TRP A 59 -9.33 4.08 -6.33
CA TRP A 59 -9.28 3.23 -5.15
C TRP A 59 -8.22 3.73 -4.18
N ALA A 60 -8.53 3.71 -2.89
CA ALA A 60 -7.54 3.86 -1.83
C ALA A 60 -7.76 2.78 -0.77
N LEU A 61 -6.89 1.78 -0.80
CA LEU A 61 -6.86 0.66 0.13
C LEU A 61 -5.87 0.95 1.25
N PHE A 62 -6.36 0.97 2.48
CA PHE A 62 -5.56 1.11 3.69
C PHE A 62 -5.12 -0.28 4.15
N PHE A 63 -3.82 -0.56 4.11
CA PHE A 63 -3.30 -1.90 4.45
C PHE A 63 -1.85 -1.86 4.94
N PRO A 64 -1.38 -2.87 5.70
CA PRO A 64 0.01 -2.94 6.10
C PRO A 64 1.00 -3.06 4.93
N TYR A 65 2.10 -2.28 4.97
CA TYR A 65 3.11 -2.25 3.91
C TYR A 65 3.78 -3.59 3.65
N PHE A 66 3.89 -4.46 4.66
CA PHE A 66 4.52 -5.77 4.51
C PHE A 66 3.71 -6.75 3.62
N ASN A 67 2.47 -6.38 3.26
CA ASN A 67 1.65 -7.09 2.28
C ASN A 67 1.70 -6.46 0.89
N GLU A 68 2.58 -5.49 0.63
CA GLU A 68 2.70 -4.79 -0.66
C GLU A 68 2.79 -5.77 -1.84
N HIS A 69 3.59 -6.83 -1.74
CA HIS A 69 3.72 -7.83 -2.81
C HIS A 69 2.40 -8.53 -3.16
N TRP A 70 1.60 -8.87 -2.14
CA TRP A 70 0.29 -9.50 -2.36
C TRP A 70 -0.69 -8.50 -2.98
N ILE A 71 -0.72 -7.27 -2.47
CA ILE A 71 -1.64 -6.23 -2.96
C ILE A 71 -1.33 -5.87 -4.41
N THR A 72 -0.07 -5.59 -4.76
CA THR A 72 0.30 -5.20 -6.14
C THR A 72 0.08 -6.35 -7.13
N ARG A 73 0.24 -7.60 -6.69
CA ARG A 73 -0.10 -8.78 -7.48
C ARG A 73 -1.61 -8.92 -7.68
N THR A 74 -2.40 -8.78 -6.62
CA THR A 74 -3.85 -8.94 -6.67
C THR A 74 -4.53 -7.81 -7.46
N PHE A 75 -4.05 -6.58 -7.33
CA PHE A 75 -4.59 -5.38 -8.00
C PHE A 75 -3.70 -4.91 -9.16
N VAL A 76 -3.10 -5.85 -9.89
CA VAL A 76 -2.18 -5.57 -10.99
C VAL A 76 -2.84 -4.78 -12.12
N GLU A 77 -4.10 -5.10 -12.45
CA GLU A 77 -4.87 -4.43 -13.50
C GLU A 77 -5.17 -2.97 -13.15
N GLN A 78 -5.48 -2.70 -11.88
CA GLN A 78 -5.71 -1.36 -11.35
C GLN A 78 -4.39 -0.60 -11.12
N LYS A 79 -3.23 -1.27 -11.27
CA LYS A 79 -1.89 -0.69 -11.09
C LYS A 79 -1.70 -0.04 -9.72
N PHE A 80 -2.15 -0.72 -8.66
CA PHE A 80 -1.99 -0.20 -7.30
C PHE A 80 -0.52 0.05 -6.96
N LYS A 81 -0.26 1.23 -6.40
CA LYS A 81 1.04 1.63 -5.87
C LYS A 81 0.91 2.08 -4.42
N PRO A 82 1.91 1.79 -3.56
CA PRO A 82 1.93 2.32 -2.21
C PRO A 82 2.29 3.81 -2.21
N ALA A 83 1.52 4.60 -1.45
CA ALA A 83 1.94 5.92 -1.01
C ALA A 83 2.68 5.80 0.33
N ASP A 84 3.78 6.55 0.51
CA ASP A 84 4.64 6.44 1.69
C ASP A 84 4.01 7.05 2.96
N PHE A 85 2.81 7.63 2.88
CA PHE A 85 2.14 8.28 4.00
C PHE A 85 1.74 7.27 5.09
N MET A 86 2.17 7.55 6.32
CA MET A 86 1.77 6.79 7.49
C MET A 86 0.32 7.09 7.88
N VAL A 87 -0.51 6.05 7.91
CA VAL A 87 -1.91 6.16 8.38
C VAL A 87 -1.98 5.65 9.81
N THR A 88 -2.44 6.50 10.74
CA THR A 88 -2.48 6.19 12.18
C THR A 88 -3.90 6.06 12.70
N TYR A 89 -4.12 5.16 13.65
CA TYR A 89 -5.42 4.86 14.22
C TYR A 89 -5.46 5.30 15.68
N ARG A 90 -6.50 6.04 16.11
CA ARG A 90 -6.63 6.50 17.50
C ARG A 90 -6.71 5.36 18.51
N ASN A 91 -7.39 4.27 18.14
CA ASN A 91 -7.82 3.23 19.08
C ASN A 91 -7.04 1.90 18.93
N HIS A 92 -6.03 1.85 18.06
CA HIS A 92 -5.28 0.60 17.83
C HIS A 92 -3.88 0.70 18.43
N THR A 93 -3.61 -0.03 19.51
CA THR A 93 -2.34 0.04 20.26
C THR A 93 -1.09 -0.19 19.40
N LYS A 94 -1.19 -1.02 18.34
CA LYS A 94 -0.07 -1.26 17.40
C LYS A 94 -0.03 -0.30 16.20
N PHE A 95 -1.11 0.44 15.91
CA PHE A 95 -1.22 1.34 14.74
C PHE A 95 -1.46 2.80 15.13
N ALA A 96 -1.43 3.11 16.41
CA ALA A 96 -1.40 4.45 16.95
C ALA A 96 -0.01 5.06 16.76
N SER A 97 0.05 6.38 16.66
CA SER A 97 1.31 7.11 16.70
C SER A 97 1.89 7.03 18.11
N HIS A 98 2.90 6.17 18.29
CA HIS A 98 3.69 6.11 19.52
C HIS A 98 5.15 6.37 19.19
N LYS A 99 5.86 7.11 20.06
CA LYS A 99 7.28 7.51 19.87
C LYS A 99 8.24 6.35 19.54
N LYS A 100 7.86 5.09 19.80
CA LYS A 100 8.68 3.88 19.56
C LYS A 100 8.31 3.09 18.29
N HIS A 101 7.10 3.25 17.74
CA HIS A 101 6.62 2.45 16.61
C HIS A 101 5.81 3.31 15.65
N GLN A 102 6.26 3.37 14.40
CA GLN A 102 5.49 3.95 13.31
C GLN A 102 4.40 2.98 12.86
N SER A 103 3.25 3.52 12.47
CA SER A 103 2.17 2.70 11.93
C SER A 103 2.65 1.96 10.68
N PRO A 104 2.38 0.64 10.54
CA PRO A 104 2.70 -0.11 9.33
C PRO A 104 1.69 0.15 8.21
N ILE A 105 0.61 0.91 8.46
CA ILE A 105 -0.46 1.11 7.48
C ILE A 105 -0.08 2.19 6.47
N ARG A 106 -0.26 1.84 5.19
CA ARG A 106 -0.06 2.71 4.02
C ARG A 106 -1.32 2.72 3.18
N ILE A 107 -1.36 3.65 2.22
CA ILE A 107 -2.40 3.71 1.20
C ILE A 107 -1.88 3.03 -0.05
N PHE A 108 -2.63 2.07 -0.59
CA PHE A 108 -2.42 1.47 -1.90
C PHE A 108 -3.48 2.00 -2.85
N THR A 109 -3.07 2.57 -3.97
CA THR A 109 -3.97 3.34 -4.83
C THR A 109 -3.54 3.30 -6.29
N ASP A 110 -4.51 3.47 -7.18
CA ASP A 110 -4.31 3.72 -8.61
C ASP A 110 -4.18 5.22 -8.95
N LEU A 111 -4.35 6.09 -7.95
CA LEU A 111 -4.17 7.53 -8.10
C LEU A 111 -2.71 7.87 -8.40
N ASN A 112 -2.52 8.98 -9.13
CA ASN A 112 -1.19 9.48 -9.45
C ASN A 112 -0.46 9.97 -8.19
N LEU A 113 0.65 9.31 -7.83
CA LEU A 113 1.46 9.63 -6.65
C LEU A 113 2.08 11.04 -6.69
N LEU A 114 2.15 11.67 -7.87
CA LEU A 114 2.50 13.09 -8.00
C LEU A 114 1.58 14.02 -7.19
N ASN A 115 0.31 13.62 -7.01
CA ASN A 115 -0.69 14.41 -6.30
C ASN A 115 -0.62 14.22 -4.78
N PHE A 116 0.22 13.31 -4.28
CA PHE A 116 0.38 13.05 -2.86
C PHE A 116 1.54 13.89 -2.33
N VAL A 117 1.23 15.05 -1.76
CA VAL A 117 2.23 16.03 -1.30
C VAL A 117 2.41 15.94 0.21
N GLY A 118 3.63 15.58 0.64
CA GLY A 118 4.02 15.60 2.05
C GLY A 118 4.26 17.02 2.53
N ILE A 119 3.40 17.50 3.44
CA ILE A 119 3.52 18.86 4.01
C ILE A 119 4.45 18.92 5.23
N ASP A 120 4.83 17.77 5.79
CA ASP A 120 5.71 17.67 6.95
C ASP A 120 7.14 17.30 6.54
N PRO A 121 8.06 18.27 6.44
CA PRO A 121 9.43 18.01 6.01
C PRO A 121 10.25 17.21 7.03
N ALA A 122 9.80 17.10 8.29
CA ALA A 122 10.49 16.27 9.28
C ALA A 122 10.32 14.77 8.97
N ASN A 123 9.20 14.40 8.36
CA ASN A 123 8.85 13.01 8.06
C ASN A 123 8.95 12.67 6.58
N TYR A 124 8.77 13.64 5.69
CA TYR A 124 8.66 13.40 4.26
C TYR A 124 9.54 14.34 3.42
N LYS A 125 9.86 13.90 2.22
CA LYS A 125 10.52 14.73 1.19
C LYS A 125 10.02 14.37 -0.20
N TRP A 126 10.25 15.25 -1.16
CA TRP A 126 10.05 14.94 -2.57
C TRP A 126 11.24 14.16 -3.15
N CYS A 127 10.97 13.13 -3.94
CA CYS A 127 11.97 12.48 -4.79
C CYS A 127 11.70 12.84 -6.25
N SER A 128 12.66 13.50 -6.92
CA SER A 128 12.57 13.85 -8.34
C SER A 128 12.51 12.62 -9.24
N GLU A 129 13.41 11.66 -9.01
CA GLU A 129 13.54 10.45 -9.83
C GLU A 129 12.24 9.64 -9.82
N CYS A 130 11.69 9.40 -8.62
CA CYS A 130 10.45 8.64 -8.49
C CYS A 130 9.18 9.49 -8.72
N SER A 131 9.31 10.82 -8.83
CA SER A 131 8.19 11.75 -8.97
C SER A 131 7.09 11.52 -7.90
N ARG A 132 7.50 11.37 -6.64
CA ARG A 132 6.58 11.16 -5.51
C ARG A 132 7.17 11.63 -4.19
N THR A 133 6.28 11.89 -3.23
CA THR A 133 6.67 12.06 -1.83
C THR A 133 7.10 10.73 -1.23
N THR A 134 8.24 10.74 -0.55
CA THR A 134 8.80 9.58 0.18
C THR A 134 9.16 9.96 1.61
N PHE A 135 9.52 8.99 2.45
CA PHE A 135 10.07 9.32 3.77
C PHE A 135 11.35 10.15 3.67
N ALA A 136 11.54 11.10 4.59
CA ALA A 136 12.69 11.99 4.63
C ALA A 136 14.03 11.23 4.59
N ASN A 137 14.11 10.10 5.29
CA ASN A 137 15.31 9.26 5.34
C ASN A 137 15.38 8.16 4.26
N ASN A 138 14.33 7.97 3.45
CA ASN A 138 14.33 7.03 2.35
C ASN A 138 15.25 7.56 1.24
N ARG A 139 16.17 6.71 0.74
CA ARG A 139 17.11 7.09 -0.32
C ARG A 139 16.69 6.40 -1.60
N HIS A 140 16.68 7.13 -2.70
CA HIS A 140 16.49 6.53 -4.02
C HIS A 140 17.64 5.57 -4.30
N CYS A 141 17.30 4.38 -4.76
CA CYS A 141 18.25 3.39 -5.24
C CYS A 141 18.23 3.41 -6.77
N PHE A 142 19.31 3.93 -7.37
CA PHE A 142 19.44 4.03 -8.83
C PHE A 142 19.49 2.67 -9.53
N GLU A 143 19.94 1.61 -8.84
CA GLU A 143 19.94 0.24 -9.39
C GLU A 143 18.52 -0.35 -9.46
N CYS A 144 17.64 -0.02 -8.51
CA CYS A 144 16.25 -0.48 -8.50
C CYS A 144 15.27 0.52 -9.14
N ASP A 145 15.72 1.74 -9.44
CA ASP A 145 14.89 2.88 -9.86
C ASP A 145 13.66 3.12 -8.95
N ASP A 146 13.85 2.98 -7.63
CA ASP A 146 12.81 3.24 -6.63
C ASP A 146 13.40 3.81 -5.34
N CYS A 147 12.56 4.43 -4.52
CA CYS A 147 12.79 4.69 -3.12
C CYS A 147 12.19 3.54 -2.28
N PRO A 148 12.94 2.46 -1.99
CA PRO A 148 12.38 1.21 -1.46
C PRO A 148 11.94 1.27 0.01
N GLY A 149 12.26 2.34 0.73
CA GLY A 149 11.93 2.50 2.16
C GLY A 149 10.43 2.57 2.42
N ARG A 150 9.85 1.46 2.89
CA ARG A 150 8.45 1.42 3.37
C ARG A 150 8.31 1.60 4.88
N ASP A 151 9.43 1.53 5.59
CA ASP A 151 9.56 1.74 7.03
C ASP A 151 10.59 2.84 7.29
N ALA A 152 10.15 4.01 7.77
CA ALA A 152 11.04 5.14 7.98
C ALA A 152 11.99 4.92 9.18
N THR A 153 11.95 3.79 9.87
CA THR A 153 12.92 3.44 10.92
C THR A 153 14.07 2.58 10.43
N LYS A 154 14.00 2.05 9.20
CA LYS A 154 14.98 1.07 8.70
C LYS A 154 15.82 1.65 7.57
N GLY A 155 17.13 1.56 7.74
CA GLY A 155 18.06 1.74 6.63
C GLY A 155 17.94 0.58 5.64
N LEU A 156 18.04 0.91 4.35
CA LEU A 156 18.09 -0.05 3.26
C LEU A 156 19.40 0.10 2.49
N ARG A 157 19.84 -0.98 1.87
CA ARG A 157 20.96 -1.03 0.91
C ARG A 157 20.57 -1.90 -0.27
N HIS A 158 21.09 -1.59 -1.46
CA HIS A 158 21.01 -2.52 -2.59
C HIS A 158 21.92 -3.73 -2.33
N CYS A 159 21.45 -4.92 -2.67
CA CYS A 159 22.28 -6.11 -2.72
C CYS A 159 22.37 -6.59 -4.17
N THR A 160 23.52 -6.38 -4.79
CA THR A 160 23.78 -6.74 -6.19
C THR A 160 23.57 -8.23 -6.48
N ARG A 161 23.91 -9.11 -5.53
CA ARG A 161 23.67 -10.56 -5.65
C ARG A 161 22.19 -10.94 -5.64
N CYS A 162 21.36 -10.18 -4.94
CA CYS A 162 19.90 -10.42 -4.90
C CYS A 162 19.13 -9.56 -5.90
N ASP A 163 19.82 -8.62 -6.56
CA ASP A 163 19.25 -7.60 -7.44
C ASP A 163 18.01 -6.88 -6.82
N ARG A 164 18.13 -6.53 -5.53
CA ARG A 164 17.06 -5.84 -4.80
C ARG A 164 17.58 -5.10 -3.59
N CYS A 165 16.83 -4.09 -3.16
CA CYS A 165 17.05 -3.44 -1.88
C CYS A 165 16.58 -4.29 -0.70
N VAL A 166 17.42 -4.37 0.32
CA VAL A 166 17.20 -5.15 1.55
C VAL A 166 17.51 -4.30 2.77
N LYS A 167 17.02 -4.71 3.95
CA LYS A 167 17.37 -4.06 5.22
C LYS A 167 18.89 -4.06 5.40
N SER A 168 19.48 -2.94 5.79
CA SER A 168 20.92 -2.83 5.96
C SER A 168 21.50 -3.80 7.00
N THR A 169 20.67 -4.27 7.94
CA THR A 169 21.02 -5.29 8.94
C THR A 169 21.02 -6.72 8.39
N TRP A 170 20.60 -6.94 7.15
CA TRP A 170 20.60 -8.25 6.52
C TRP A 170 21.90 -8.51 5.78
N ASN A 171 22.35 -9.76 5.82
CA ASN A 171 23.53 -10.24 5.11
C ASN A 171 23.13 -11.23 4.02
N HIS A 172 23.85 -11.19 2.89
CA HIS A 172 23.65 -12.18 1.83
C HIS A 172 24.31 -13.50 2.26
N CYS A 173 23.55 -14.59 2.23
CA CYS A 173 24.08 -15.93 2.47
C CYS A 173 24.32 -16.62 1.13
N GLU A 174 25.58 -16.96 0.82
CA GLU A 174 25.92 -17.66 -0.43
C GLU A 174 25.19 -18.99 -0.57
N LYS A 175 25.06 -19.74 0.53
CA LYS A 175 24.40 -21.07 0.53
C LYS A 175 22.92 -20.98 0.19
N CYS A 176 22.24 -19.94 0.69
CA CYS A 176 20.81 -19.73 0.44
C CYS A 176 20.55 -18.86 -0.80
N SER A 177 21.59 -18.21 -1.34
CA SER A 177 21.51 -17.24 -2.43
C SER A 177 20.49 -16.12 -2.16
N THR A 178 20.34 -15.72 -0.89
CA THR A 178 19.38 -14.69 -0.49
C THR A 178 19.85 -13.92 0.74
N CYS A 179 19.43 -12.66 0.85
CA CYS A 179 19.63 -11.87 2.05
C CYS A 179 18.59 -12.22 3.12
N HIS A 180 19.04 -12.38 4.35
CA HIS A 180 18.19 -12.55 5.52
C HIS A 180 18.84 -11.92 6.76
N HIS A 181 18.05 -11.78 7.81
CA HIS A 181 18.58 -11.42 9.13
C HIS A 181 19.49 -12.56 9.61
N TYR A 182 20.64 -12.20 10.18
CA TYR A 182 21.52 -13.19 10.80
C TYR A 182 21.05 -13.35 12.25
N ASN A 183 20.41 -14.48 12.56
CA ASN A 183 20.15 -14.85 13.94
C ASN A 183 21.34 -15.68 14.41
N ASN A 184 22.21 -15.13 15.25
CA ASN A 184 23.16 -15.93 16.02
C ASN A 184 22.34 -16.79 16.99
N TYR A 185 22.02 -18.01 16.59
CA TYR A 185 21.75 -19.08 17.55
C TYR A 185 23.07 -19.81 17.75
N ASP A 186 23.92 -19.25 18.59
CA ASP A 186 24.91 -20.01 19.34
C ASP A 186 24.23 -20.57 20.59
#